data_AF-A0A2V1DSG4-F1
#
_entry.id   AF-A0A2V1DSG4-F1
#
_cell.length_a   1.000
_cell.length_b   1.000
_cell.length_c   1.000
_cell.angle_alpha   90.00
_cell.angle_beta   90.00
_cell.angle_gamma   90.00
#
_symmetry.space_group_name_H-M   'P 1'
#
loop_
_entity.id
_entity.type
_entity.pdbx_description
1 polymer ?
#
loop_
_entity_poly.entity_id
_entity_poly.type
_entity_poly.pdbx_seq_one_letter_code
_entity_poly.pdbx_strand_id
1 'polypeptide(L)'
;MRSACLLAIAALAAPAACGAAPPPPPPPPTSKPSPPPKPSGPPKPPGPPAPPPGGPKELVTPKALEELVKLEDLLAGSQKLQDFADANGGNRAFGSLAHNETTEWLYQTLKATGYYDVYKQPFIELFTAATVGFTANGETYASEYFTYGPSAEDLSAPIVVVNNLGCDATDYPAEVSGNIALVSRGTCTFAVKAANAKTAGAVGAIIYNNADGLIGGGTLGGVGDYAPVLGVSGQTGATLKESVAAGETIAVLNIDTIAENRTSYNVIAETKEGDHNNVIMLGGHTDSVFAGPGINDDGSGTIGSLIVALALTKFKIKNAVRFGFWSAEEFGKLGSYYYLKTLNGTIGEGSAAEAHKVRAYLNFDMIASPNYVLGVYDGDGSAFNFSGPAGSDTIEKDFQDFYTSKGQSYVPSIFSGRSDYAAFLENGIPSGGLFTGAEELKTEEEARLFGGEAGVALDINYHKVGDTIDNLNTEAYLLNSQAIANSVAKYAVSFDGIPTADAALRKRGADLYRFQKRFDDESKAHGHAAPCGHALVEL
;
A
#
# COMPACT_ATOMS: atom_id res chain seq x y z
N MET A 1 34.23 61.84 -29.77
CA MET A 1 33.11 60.93 -30.08
C MET A 1 32.63 60.39 -28.74
N ARG A 2 31.65 61.01 -28.06
CA ARG A 2 30.17 60.97 -28.21
C ARG A 2 29.57 59.56 -28.00
N SER A 3 28.88 59.35 -26.88
CA SER A 3 27.40 59.39 -26.83
C SER A 3 26.89 59.32 -25.38
N ALA A 4 25.84 60.10 -25.10
CA ALA A 4 25.23 60.31 -23.79
C ALA A 4 23.70 60.16 -23.88
N CYS A 5 23.10 59.75 -22.76
CA CYS A 5 21.66 59.70 -22.43
C CYS A 5 20.89 60.98 -22.80
N LEU A 6 19.57 60.85 -23.00
CA LEU A 6 18.60 61.81 -22.43
C LEU A 6 17.15 61.24 -22.38
N LEU A 7 16.49 61.48 -21.25
CA LEU A 7 15.04 61.45 -21.01
C LEU A 7 14.38 62.71 -21.63
N ALA A 8 13.09 62.63 -21.99
CA ALA A 8 12.28 63.82 -22.25
C ALA A 8 10.84 63.72 -21.71
N ILE A 9 10.42 64.84 -21.13
CA ILE A 9 9.19 65.18 -20.40
C ILE A 9 8.19 65.84 -21.38
N ALA A 10 6.87 65.76 -21.11
CA ALA A 10 5.88 66.64 -21.73
C ALA A 10 4.93 67.29 -20.69
N ALA A 11 4.86 68.61 -20.81
CA ALA A 11 4.00 69.62 -20.18
C ALA A 11 2.69 69.82 -21.00
N LEU A 12 1.65 70.63 -20.72
CA LEU A 12 1.17 71.55 -19.67
C LEU A 12 -0.30 71.92 -20.08
N ALA A 13 -1.14 72.36 -19.13
CA ALA A 13 -2.09 73.49 -19.21
C ALA A 13 -3.51 73.25 -18.62
N ALA A 14 -3.85 74.09 -17.65
CA ALA A 14 -5.19 74.42 -17.11
C ALA A 14 -5.49 75.91 -17.47
N PRO A 15 -6.49 76.65 -16.93
CA PRO A 15 -7.68 76.30 -16.11
C PRO A 15 -8.99 77.06 -16.52
N ALA A 16 -10.14 76.74 -15.91
CA ALA A 16 -11.18 77.71 -15.52
C ALA A 16 -12.18 77.08 -14.54
N ALA A 17 -12.43 77.75 -13.41
CA ALA A 17 -13.36 77.35 -12.36
C ALA A 17 -14.71 78.07 -12.51
N CYS A 18 -15.82 77.38 -12.21
CA CYS A 18 -17.07 77.99 -11.75
C CYS A 18 -18.05 76.93 -11.19
N GLY A 19 -18.60 77.18 -9.99
CA GLY A 19 -19.96 76.78 -9.58
C GLY A 19 -20.18 75.36 -9.06
N ALA A 20 -20.25 75.19 -7.74
CA ALA A 20 -20.75 73.99 -7.08
C ALA A 20 -22.30 73.97 -7.06
N ALA A 21 -22.89 72.82 -7.38
CA ALA A 21 -24.26 72.43 -7.02
C ALA A 21 -24.20 71.13 -6.20
N PRO A 22 -25.03 70.96 -5.14
CA PRO A 22 -24.96 69.79 -4.27
C PRO A 22 -25.49 68.52 -4.97
N PRO A 23 -24.97 67.33 -4.65
CA PRO A 23 -25.40 66.08 -5.26
C PRO A 23 -26.82 65.68 -4.80
N PRO A 24 -27.58 64.96 -5.64
CA PRO A 24 -28.89 64.43 -5.28
C PRO A 24 -28.78 63.32 -4.23
N PRO A 25 -29.84 63.08 -3.42
CA PRO A 25 -29.83 62.04 -2.40
C PRO A 25 -29.78 60.63 -3.02
N PRO A 26 -29.19 59.65 -2.31
CA PRO A 26 -29.02 58.29 -2.82
C PRO A 26 -30.36 57.55 -3.00
N PRO A 27 -30.46 56.63 -3.97
CA PRO A 27 -31.66 55.82 -4.17
C PRO A 27 -31.89 54.83 -3.01
N PRO A 28 -33.15 54.41 -2.77
CA PRO A 28 -33.47 53.46 -1.71
C PRO A 28 -32.86 52.07 -1.99
N PRO A 29 -32.57 51.28 -0.93
CA PRO A 29 -31.83 50.03 -1.07
C PRO A 29 -32.62 49.02 -1.89
N THR A 30 -32.08 48.65 -3.05
CA THR A 30 -32.54 47.52 -3.85
C THR A 30 -32.26 46.22 -3.10
N SER A 31 -33.27 45.35 -3.03
CA SER A 31 -33.16 44.00 -2.50
C SER A 31 -31.99 43.25 -3.14
N LYS A 32 -31.15 42.61 -2.31
CA LYS A 32 -30.03 41.79 -2.75
C LYS A 32 -30.54 40.73 -3.75
N PRO A 33 -29.85 40.50 -4.89
CA PRO A 33 -30.15 39.37 -5.73
C PRO A 33 -29.92 38.07 -4.96
N SER A 34 -30.86 37.13 -5.07
CA SER A 34 -30.74 35.79 -4.49
C SER A 34 -29.45 35.12 -4.98
N PRO A 35 -28.74 34.38 -4.12
CA PRO A 35 -27.57 33.63 -4.56
C PRO A 35 -27.97 32.61 -5.65
N PRO A 36 -27.06 32.28 -6.59
CA PRO A 36 -27.30 31.22 -7.55
C PRO A 36 -27.67 29.92 -6.81
N PRO A 37 -28.51 29.05 -7.39
CA PRO A 37 -28.83 27.77 -6.76
C PRO A 37 -27.52 27.02 -6.48
N LYS A 38 -27.38 26.52 -5.25
CA LYS A 38 -26.25 25.66 -4.87
C LYS A 38 -26.11 24.57 -5.93
N PRO A 39 -24.88 24.21 -6.35
CA PRO A 39 -24.65 22.98 -7.09
C PRO A 39 -25.37 21.87 -6.32
N SER A 40 -26.16 21.05 -7.03
CA SER A 40 -26.66 19.80 -6.46
C SER A 40 -25.47 19.09 -5.83
N GLY A 41 -25.55 18.81 -4.53
CA GLY A 41 -24.51 18.05 -3.84
C GLY A 41 -24.21 16.74 -4.59
N PRO A 42 -23.04 16.14 -4.36
CA PRO A 42 -22.70 14.86 -4.95
C PRO A 42 -23.86 13.86 -4.73
N PRO A 43 -24.12 12.97 -5.70
CA PRO A 43 -25.16 11.96 -5.54
C PRO A 43 -24.98 11.26 -4.19
N LYS A 44 -26.09 11.10 -3.47
CA LYS A 44 -26.09 10.41 -2.18
C LYS A 44 -25.39 9.05 -2.37
N PRO A 45 -24.35 8.71 -1.59
CA PRO A 45 -23.71 7.41 -1.70
C PRO A 45 -24.77 6.32 -1.55
N PRO A 46 -24.62 5.15 -2.21
CA PRO A 46 -25.55 4.06 -2.05
C PRO A 46 -25.66 3.77 -0.56
N GLY A 47 -26.81 4.14 0.03
CA GLY A 47 -27.18 3.61 1.32
C GLY A 47 -27.28 2.10 1.17
N PRO A 48 -27.03 1.33 2.25
CA PRO A 48 -27.25 -0.11 2.19
C PRO A 48 -28.65 -0.36 1.59
N PRO A 49 -28.78 -1.21 0.56
CA PRO A 49 -30.07 -1.55 0.01
C PRO A 49 -30.97 -1.97 1.17
N ALA A 50 -32.20 -1.42 1.21
CA ALA A 50 -33.18 -1.81 2.22
C ALA A 50 -33.25 -3.34 2.27
N PRO A 51 -33.31 -3.96 3.48
CA PRO A 51 -33.39 -5.41 3.58
C PRO A 51 -34.52 -5.92 2.68
N PRO A 52 -34.26 -6.87 1.78
CA PRO A 52 -35.32 -7.37 0.91
C PRO A 52 -36.45 -7.92 1.79
N PRO A 53 -37.73 -7.72 1.39
CA PRO A 53 -38.86 -8.27 2.12
C PRO A 53 -38.72 -9.79 2.26
N GLY A 54 -38.98 -10.28 3.48
CA GLY A 54 -38.60 -11.61 3.97
C GLY A 54 -39.17 -12.80 3.21
N GLY A 55 -38.46 -13.24 2.18
CA GLY A 55 -38.44 -14.62 1.71
C GLY A 55 -37.25 -15.40 2.29
N PRO A 56 -37.30 -16.75 2.32
CA PRO A 56 -36.16 -17.54 2.76
C PRO A 56 -34.97 -17.35 1.79
N LYS A 57 -33.81 -16.91 2.32
CA LYS A 57 -32.56 -16.81 1.56
C LYS A 57 -32.14 -18.17 1.02
N GLU A 58 -31.68 -18.22 -0.23
CA GLU A 58 -31.10 -19.40 -0.85
C GLU A 58 -29.65 -19.61 -0.40
N LEU A 59 -29.14 -20.83 -0.54
CA LEU A 59 -27.72 -21.12 -0.30
C LEU A 59 -26.87 -20.42 -1.38
N VAL A 60 -25.76 -19.80 -0.96
CA VAL A 60 -24.86 -19.11 -1.88
C VAL A 60 -24.31 -20.06 -2.95
N THR A 61 -24.19 -19.57 -4.19
CA THR A 61 -23.49 -20.26 -5.27
C THR A 61 -22.52 -19.29 -5.94
N PRO A 62 -21.40 -19.78 -6.54
CA PRO A 62 -20.42 -18.91 -7.18
C PRO A 62 -21.05 -17.97 -8.22
N LYS A 63 -21.81 -18.52 -9.16
CA LYS A 63 -22.49 -17.74 -10.20
C LYS A 63 -23.41 -16.66 -9.62
N ALA A 64 -24.23 -16.99 -8.62
CA ALA A 64 -25.17 -16.04 -8.05
C ALA A 64 -24.48 -14.90 -7.27
N LEU A 65 -23.36 -15.18 -6.60
CA LEU A 65 -22.60 -14.15 -5.89
C LEU A 65 -21.78 -13.29 -6.85
N GLU A 66 -21.12 -13.89 -7.84
CA GLU A 66 -20.40 -13.18 -8.91
C GLU A 66 -21.29 -12.17 -9.65
N GLU A 67 -22.53 -12.56 -9.98
CA GLU A 67 -23.48 -11.70 -10.69
C GLU A 67 -23.87 -10.44 -9.89
N LEU A 68 -23.66 -10.42 -8.58
CA LEU A 68 -23.93 -9.25 -7.72
C LEU A 68 -22.73 -8.30 -7.61
N VAL A 69 -21.54 -8.69 -8.04
CA VAL A 69 -20.36 -7.82 -8.02
C VAL A 69 -20.37 -6.97 -9.29
N LYS A 70 -20.56 -5.65 -9.12
CA LYS A 70 -20.68 -4.68 -10.21
C LYS A 70 -19.56 -3.66 -10.18
N LEU A 71 -19.07 -3.28 -11.37
CA LEU A 71 -18.02 -2.28 -11.52
C LEU A 71 -18.45 -0.92 -10.95
N GLU A 72 -19.72 -0.53 -11.11
CA GLU A 72 -20.25 0.72 -10.55
C GLU A 72 -20.14 0.79 -9.02
N ASP A 73 -20.37 -0.32 -8.32
CA ASP A 73 -20.25 -0.40 -6.86
C ASP A 73 -18.77 -0.36 -6.43
N LEU A 74 -17.90 -1.03 -7.18
CA LEU A 74 -16.45 -1.01 -6.96
C LEU A 74 -15.89 0.41 -7.12
N LEU A 75 -16.22 1.10 -8.22
CA LEU A 75 -15.78 2.48 -8.46
C LEU A 75 -16.37 3.46 -7.45
N ALA A 76 -17.63 3.28 -7.04
CA ALA A 76 -18.24 4.11 -5.99
C ALA A 76 -17.54 3.92 -4.63
N GLY A 77 -17.16 2.69 -4.29
CA GLY A 77 -16.37 2.38 -3.09
C GLY A 77 -14.97 2.98 -3.15
N SER A 78 -14.27 2.83 -4.28
CA SER A 78 -12.93 3.41 -4.49
C SER A 78 -12.96 4.94 -4.45
N GLN A 79 -13.98 5.56 -5.06
CA GLN A 79 -14.19 7.02 -4.96
C GLN A 79 -14.37 7.45 -3.51
N LYS A 80 -15.06 6.65 -2.68
CA LYS A 80 -15.23 6.97 -1.27
C LYS A 80 -13.90 7.05 -0.52
N LEU A 81 -12.97 6.15 -0.84
CA LEU A 81 -11.62 6.16 -0.29
C LEU A 81 -10.80 7.36 -0.80
N GLN A 82 -10.95 7.72 -2.08
CA GLN A 82 -10.34 8.93 -2.65
C GLN A 82 -10.85 10.19 -1.95
N ASP A 83 -12.17 10.31 -1.73
CA ASP A 83 -12.78 11.45 -1.04
C ASP A 83 -12.20 11.61 0.38
N PHE A 84 -11.97 10.51 1.11
CA PHE A 84 -11.35 10.55 2.43
C PHE A 84 -9.89 11.03 2.36
N ALA A 85 -9.13 10.56 1.38
CA ALA A 85 -7.75 11.00 1.18
C ALA A 85 -7.70 12.50 0.83
N ASP A 86 -8.45 12.92 -0.19
CA ASP A 86 -8.47 14.31 -0.69
C ASP A 86 -8.88 15.31 0.41
N ALA A 87 -9.85 14.96 1.24
CA ALA A 87 -10.30 15.80 2.34
C ALA A 87 -9.26 15.96 3.46
N ASN A 88 -8.25 15.07 3.53
CA ASN A 88 -7.37 14.93 4.69
C ASN A 88 -5.88 14.80 4.31
N GLY A 89 -5.43 15.51 3.28
CA GLY A 89 -4.00 15.62 2.94
C GLY A 89 -3.51 14.65 1.87
N GLY A 90 -4.41 14.05 1.10
CA GLY A 90 -4.12 13.28 -0.11
C GLY A 90 -3.64 11.84 0.14
N ASN A 91 -3.72 11.33 1.37
CA ASN A 91 -3.33 9.96 1.71
C ASN A 91 -4.21 9.36 2.80
N ARG A 92 -4.11 8.04 2.98
CA ARG A 92 -4.75 7.27 4.06
C ARG A 92 -3.73 6.56 4.94
N ALA A 93 -2.58 7.20 5.21
CA ALA A 93 -1.57 6.62 6.08
C ALA A 93 -2.12 6.27 7.47
N PHE A 94 -1.65 5.17 8.07
CA PHE A 94 -2.30 4.63 9.26
C PHE A 94 -2.39 5.64 10.40
N GLY A 95 -3.51 5.58 11.13
CA GLY A 95 -3.84 6.52 12.21
C GLY A 95 -4.10 7.97 11.77
N SER A 96 -4.01 8.31 10.49
CA SER A 96 -4.44 9.61 9.96
C SER A 96 -5.96 9.80 10.05
N LEU A 97 -6.44 11.03 9.82
CA LEU A 97 -7.87 11.32 9.74
C LEU A 97 -8.55 10.52 8.63
N ALA A 98 -8.00 10.51 7.41
CA ALA A 98 -8.55 9.76 6.29
C ALA A 98 -8.65 8.25 6.58
N HIS A 99 -7.61 7.69 7.21
CA HIS A 99 -7.59 6.28 7.58
C HIS A 99 -8.65 5.96 8.66
N ASN A 100 -8.79 6.83 9.66
CA ASN A 100 -9.83 6.69 10.68
C ASN A 100 -11.24 6.81 10.09
N GLU A 101 -11.46 7.69 9.13
CA GLU A 101 -12.72 7.78 8.39
C GLU A 101 -13.00 6.53 7.55
N THR A 102 -11.96 5.96 6.94
CA THR A 102 -12.04 4.71 6.16
C THR A 102 -12.47 3.53 7.05
N THR A 103 -11.76 3.30 8.15
CA THR A 103 -12.08 2.22 9.09
C THR A 103 -13.44 2.40 9.75
N GLU A 104 -13.82 3.63 10.10
CA GLU A 104 -15.16 3.91 10.63
C GLU A 104 -16.25 3.66 9.60
N TRP A 105 -16.04 4.06 8.34
CA TRP A 105 -17.00 3.83 7.27
C TRP A 105 -17.19 2.33 6.98
N LEU A 106 -16.11 1.55 6.91
CA LEU A 106 -16.19 0.09 6.76
C LEU A 106 -16.96 -0.54 7.92
N TYR A 107 -16.63 -0.16 9.16
CA TYR A 107 -17.30 -0.63 10.37
C TYR A 107 -18.82 -0.35 10.33
N GLN A 108 -19.21 0.90 10.07
CA GLN A 108 -20.62 1.28 10.06
C GLN A 108 -21.37 0.62 8.89
N THR A 109 -20.76 0.54 7.71
CA THR A 109 -21.35 -0.07 6.51
C THR A 109 -21.66 -1.54 6.76
N LEU A 110 -20.70 -2.32 7.26
CA LEU A 110 -20.88 -3.74 7.55
C LEU A 110 -21.84 -3.97 8.73
N LYS A 111 -21.73 -3.16 9.79
CA LYS A 111 -22.62 -3.27 10.96
C LYS A 111 -24.08 -2.99 10.60
N ALA A 112 -24.33 -2.02 9.72
CA ALA A 112 -25.69 -1.66 9.28
C ALA A 112 -26.40 -2.80 8.52
N THR A 113 -25.66 -3.76 7.95
CA THR A 113 -26.27 -4.93 7.28
C THR A 113 -27.01 -5.85 8.26
N GLY A 114 -26.62 -5.85 9.54
CA GLY A 114 -27.11 -6.78 10.55
C GLY A 114 -26.70 -8.25 10.34
N TYR A 115 -26.03 -8.58 9.23
CA TYR A 115 -25.62 -9.93 8.84
C TYR A 115 -24.31 -10.39 9.50
N TYR A 116 -23.49 -9.42 9.92
CA TYR A 116 -22.17 -9.65 10.51
C TYR A 116 -22.14 -9.25 12.00
N ASP A 117 -21.34 -9.96 12.78
CA ASP A 117 -20.76 -9.46 14.02
C ASP A 117 -19.51 -8.66 13.66
N VAL A 118 -19.57 -7.34 13.87
CA VAL A 118 -18.53 -6.40 13.43
C VAL A 118 -17.92 -5.71 14.65
N TYR A 119 -16.60 -5.72 14.74
CA TYR A 119 -15.86 -4.99 15.76
C TYR A 119 -14.61 -4.31 15.18
N LYS A 120 -14.19 -3.23 15.84
CA LYS A 120 -12.89 -2.60 15.60
C LYS A 120 -11.90 -3.12 16.64
N GLN A 121 -10.74 -3.58 16.19
CA GLN A 121 -9.65 -4.02 17.07
C GLN A 121 -8.63 -2.87 17.19
N PRO A 122 -8.62 -2.11 18.30
CA PRO A 122 -7.66 -1.03 18.48
C PRO A 122 -6.27 -1.58 18.80
N PHE A 123 -5.25 -0.93 18.25
CA PHE A 123 -3.85 -1.13 18.64
C PHE A 123 -3.09 0.19 18.47
N ILE A 124 -1.95 0.33 19.15
CA ILE A 124 -1.14 1.55 19.13
C ILE A 124 0.22 1.19 18.56
N GLU A 125 0.64 1.92 17.54
CA GLU A 125 1.95 1.76 16.90
C GLU A 125 2.61 3.11 16.66
N LEU A 126 3.94 3.09 16.55
CA LEU A 126 4.71 4.28 16.23
C LEU A 126 4.59 4.60 14.73
N PHE A 127 3.95 5.73 14.42
CA PHE A 127 3.92 6.30 13.09
C PHE A 127 5.18 7.13 12.85
N THR A 128 5.81 6.95 11.70
CA THR A 128 6.89 7.82 11.24
C THR A 128 6.69 8.24 9.79
N ALA A 129 6.92 9.53 9.51
CA ALA A 129 6.97 10.09 8.17
C ALA A 129 7.88 11.31 8.18
N ALA A 130 8.35 11.77 7.02
CA ALA A 130 9.14 12.98 6.96
C ALA A 130 8.88 13.77 5.69
N THR A 131 9.07 15.09 5.78
CA THR A 131 9.37 15.92 4.60
C THR A 131 10.88 15.94 4.41
N VAL A 132 11.34 15.68 3.19
CA VAL A 132 12.77 15.56 2.90
C VAL A 132 13.21 16.56 1.83
N GLY A 133 14.42 17.05 1.98
CA GLY A 133 15.11 17.87 1.00
C GLY A 133 16.57 17.47 0.91
N PHE A 134 17.06 17.28 -0.30
CA PHE A 134 18.44 16.91 -0.56
C PHE A 134 19.04 17.81 -1.63
N THR A 135 20.17 18.45 -1.31
CA THR A 135 21.00 19.15 -2.29
C THR A 135 22.44 18.69 -2.20
N ALA A 136 23.16 18.71 -3.33
CA ALA A 136 24.61 18.60 -3.34
C ALA A 136 25.20 19.59 -4.34
N ASN A 137 26.25 20.31 -3.95
CA ASN A 137 26.88 21.39 -4.74
C ASN A 137 25.89 22.42 -5.31
N GLY A 138 24.78 22.67 -4.60
CA GLY A 138 23.74 23.62 -5.01
C GLY A 138 22.69 23.07 -5.98
N GLU A 139 22.79 21.80 -6.41
CA GLU A 139 21.76 21.11 -7.17
C GLU A 139 20.81 20.35 -6.25
N THR A 140 19.51 20.39 -6.56
CA THR A 140 18.47 19.64 -5.84
C THR A 140 18.27 18.27 -6.48
N TYR A 141 18.21 17.24 -5.64
CA TYR A 141 17.94 15.88 -6.09
C TYR A 141 16.66 15.36 -5.44
N ALA A 142 15.91 14.53 -6.18
CA ALA A 142 14.81 13.78 -5.61
C ALA A 142 15.33 12.75 -4.60
N SER A 143 14.68 12.68 -3.45
CA SER A 143 15.07 11.81 -2.34
C SER A 143 13.84 11.31 -1.59
N GLU A 144 13.95 10.15 -0.97
CA GLU A 144 12.90 9.51 -0.20
C GLU A 144 13.33 9.28 1.26
N TYR A 145 12.35 9.34 2.16
CA TYR A 145 12.54 9.02 3.57
C TYR A 145 12.50 7.50 3.80
N PHE A 146 13.35 7.02 4.71
CA PHE A 146 13.20 5.66 5.26
C PHE A 146 12.39 5.74 6.56
N THR A 147 11.29 4.98 6.67
CA THR A 147 10.50 4.94 7.91
C THR A 147 11.38 4.55 9.09
N TYR A 148 11.15 5.20 10.24
CA TYR A 148 11.97 5.18 11.46
C TYR A 148 13.34 5.89 11.37
N GLY A 149 13.62 6.56 10.25
CA GLY A 149 14.79 7.42 10.08
C GLY A 149 14.80 8.64 11.02
N PRO A 150 15.96 9.05 11.56
CA PRO A 150 16.08 10.26 12.37
C PRO A 150 15.95 11.56 11.57
N SER A 151 15.52 12.65 12.23
CA SER A 151 15.55 14.01 11.67
C SER A 151 16.97 14.54 11.46
N ALA A 152 17.09 15.49 10.53
CA ALA A 152 18.29 16.30 10.30
C ALA A 152 17.85 17.70 9.84
N GLU A 153 18.41 18.74 10.46
CA GLU A 153 18.13 20.14 10.10
C GLU A 153 19.42 20.77 9.58
N ASP A 154 19.40 21.24 8.33
CA ASP A 154 20.52 21.87 7.63
C ASP A 154 21.86 21.13 7.79
N LEU A 155 21.80 19.79 7.75
CA LEU A 155 22.98 18.95 7.92
C LEU A 155 23.87 19.06 6.69
N SER A 156 24.95 19.82 6.81
CA SER A 156 25.90 20.12 5.73
C SER A 156 27.26 19.49 6.00
N ALA A 157 27.69 18.57 5.12
CA ALA A 157 29.01 17.96 5.20
C ALA A 157 29.46 17.39 3.83
N PRO A 158 30.77 17.16 3.64
CA PRO A 158 31.29 16.39 2.51
C PRO A 158 30.66 15.00 2.38
N ILE A 159 30.50 14.53 1.14
CA ILE A 159 30.13 13.14 0.83
C ILE A 159 31.39 12.27 0.77
N VAL A 160 31.33 11.10 1.41
CA VAL A 160 32.35 10.04 1.33
C VAL A 160 31.71 8.77 0.79
N VAL A 161 32.29 8.21 -0.27
CA VAL A 161 31.84 6.94 -0.87
C VAL A 161 32.23 5.79 0.04
N VAL A 162 31.24 4.99 0.45
CA VAL A 162 31.45 3.76 1.23
C VAL A 162 31.88 2.63 0.30
N ASN A 163 32.80 1.78 0.77
CA ASN A 163 33.29 0.64 -0.01
C ASN A 163 32.22 -0.46 -0.10
N ASN A 164 32.33 -1.32 -1.11
CA ASN A 164 31.45 -2.47 -1.29
C ASN A 164 29.95 -2.09 -1.20
N LEU A 165 29.22 -2.72 -0.28
CA LEU A 165 27.79 -2.48 -0.05
C LEU A 165 27.51 -1.80 1.29
N GLY A 166 28.51 -1.48 2.12
CA GLY A 166 28.28 -0.94 3.46
C GLY A 166 27.60 -1.93 4.42
N CYS A 167 27.78 -3.23 4.19
CA CYS A 167 27.16 -4.26 5.03
C CYS A 167 28.02 -4.60 6.25
N ASP A 168 29.33 -4.45 6.11
CA ASP A 168 30.29 -4.65 7.18
C ASP A 168 30.80 -3.31 7.71
N ALA A 169 31.09 -3.24 9.01
CA ALA A 169 31.66 -2.03 9.61
C ALA A 169 32.98 -1.60 8.93
N THR A 170 33.75 -2.56 8.40
CA THR A 170 35.00 -2.32 7.68
C THR A 170 34.82 -1.72 6.28
N ASP A 171 33.60 -1.70 5.75
CA ASP A 171 33.29 -1.05 4.46
C ASP A 171 33.38 0.48 4.57
N TYR A 172 33.26 1.02 5.79
CA TYR A 172 33.23 2.46 6.05
C TYR A 172 34.65 2.98 6.30
N PRO A 173 35.23 3.73 5.35
CA PRO A 173 36.57 4.26 5.52
C PRO A 173 36.61 5.33 6.62
N ALA A 174 37.79 5.60 7.20
CA ALA A 174 37.94 6.49 8.35
C ALA A 174 37.48 7.92 8.07
N GLU A 175 37.55 8.33 6.80
CA GLU A 175 37.10 9.62 6.28
C GLU A 175 35.60 9.84 6.43
N VAL A 176 34.78 8.78 6.63
CA VAL A 176 33.34 8.94 6.88
C VAL A 176 33.05 9.67 8.20
N SER A 177 33.95 9.59 9.18
CA SER A 177 33.76 10.25 10.46
C SER A 177 33.63 11.78 10.30
N GLY A 178 32.48 12.33 10.69
CA GLY A 178 32.14 13.75 10.53
C GLY A 178 31.53 14.11 9.17
N ASN A 179 31.37 13.15 8.26
CA ASN A 179 30.91 13.35 6.88
C ASN A 179 29.63 12.55 6.57
N ILE A 180 29.08 12.74 5.36
CA ILE A 180 27.90 12.01 4.87
C ILE A 180 28.36 10.76 4.11
N ALA A 181 27.88 9.59 4.52
CA ALA A 181 28.18 8.32 3.88
C ALA A 181 27.32 8.09 2.63
N LEU A 182 27.92 7.91 1.45
CA LEU A 182 27.20 7.47 0.23
C LEU A 182 27.33 5.96 0.07
N VAL A 183 26.22 5.25 0.25
CA VAL A 183 26.15 3.79 0.36
C VAL A 183 25.33 3.21 -0.79
N SER A 184 25.82 2.16 -1.42
CA SER A 184 25.04 1.43 -2.43
C SER A 184 23.97 0.57 -1.75
N ARG A 185 22.76 0.56 -2.30
CA ARG A 185 21.79 -0.49 -1.99
C ARG A 185 22.38 -1.86 -2.33
N GLY A 186 22.11 -2.86 -1.49
CA GLY A 186 22.67 -4.19 -1.65
C GLY A 186 21.94 -5.24 -0.81
N THR A 187 22.68 -6.26 -0.39
CA THR A 187 22.14 -7.47 0.25
C THR A 187 21.70 -7.27 1.70
N CYS A 188 22.42 -6.47 2.49
CA CYS A 188 22.03 -6.13 3.85
C CYS A 188 20.92 -5.08 3.90
N THR A 189 20.18 -5.05 5.01
CA THR A 189 19.07 -4.12 5.24
C THR A 189 19.53 -2.66 5.30
N PHE A 190 18.61 -1.73 5.01
CA PHE A 190 18.86 -0.29 5.16
C PHE A 190 19.21 0.08 6.61
N ALA A 191 18.61 -0.59 7.59
CA ALA A 191 18.91 -0.45 9.01
C ALA A 191 20.39 -0.73 9.32
N VAL A 192 20.94 -1.83 8.79
CA VAL A 192 22.36 -2.18 8.96
C VAL A 192 23.27 -1.11 8.37
N LYS A 193 22.97 -0.64 7.15
CA LYS A 193 23.74 0.43 6.49
C LYS A 193 23.70 1.75 7.29
N ALA A 194 22.53 2.14 7.78
CA ALA A 194 22.36 3.37 8.56
C ALA A 194 23.04 3.29 9.94
N ALA A 195 22.99 2.12 10.59
CA ALA A 195 23.66 1.86 11.86
C ALA A 195 25.19 1.79 11.71
N ASN A 196 25.69 1.15 10.66
CA ASN A 196 27.13 1.10 10.37
C ASN A 196 27.68 2.49 10.04
N ALA A 197 26.95 3.29 9.26
CA ALA A 197 27.31 4.69 8.99
C ALA A 197 27.43 5.48 10.29
N LYS A 198 26.43 5.37 11.17
CA LYS A 198 26.43 6.01 12.49
C LYS A 198 27.64 5.59 13.33
N THR A 199 27.90 4.28 13.39
CA THR A 199 29.00 3.70 14.16
C THR A 199 30.37 4.16 13.65
N ALA A 200 30.51 4.34 12.33
CA ALA A 200 31.69 4.90 11.69
C ALA A 200 31.87 6.42 11.90
N GLY A 201 30.93 7.07 12.62
CA GLY A 201 30.97 8.50 12.92
C GLY A 201 30.35 9.38 11.82
N ALA A 202 29.62 8.80 10.86
CA ALA A 202 28.91 9.58 9.86
C ALA A 202 27.88 10.49 10.53
N VAL A 203 27.80 11.74 10.06
CA VAL A 203 26.77 12.68 10.50
C VAL A 203 25.44 12.44 9.76
N GLY A 204 25.50 11.88 8.54
CA GLY A 204 24.34 11.47 7.75
C GLY A 204 24.69 10.37 6.74
N ALA A 205 23.69 9.82 6.06
CA ALA A 205 23.87 8.81 5.02
C ALA A 205 22.93 9.03 3.83
N ILE A 206 23.39 8.64 2.64
CA ILE A 206 22.62 8.61 1.41
C ILE A 206 22.72 7.20 0.85
N ILE A 207 21.59 6.52 0.67
CA ILE A 207 21.54 5.19 0.06
C ILE A 207 21.02 5.34 -1.37
N TYR A 208 21.83 4.99 -2.36
CA TYR A 208 21.40 5.03 -3.77
C TYR A 208 20.93 3.67 -4.25
N ASN A 209 19.85 3.68 -5.05
CA ASN A 209 19.22 2.47 -5.56
C ASN A 209 20.18 1.71 -6.51
N ASN A 210 20.05 0.38 -6.54
CA ASN A 210 20.75 -0.49 -7.49
C ASN A 210 19.85 -0.94 -8.67
N ALA A 211 18.66 -0.35 -8.75
CA ALA A 211 17.69 -0.51 -9.82
C ALA A 211 17.23 0.88 -10.31
N ASP A 212 16.48 0.90 -11.41
CA ASP A 212 15.91 2.13 -11.95
C ASP A 212 14.91 2.76 -10.96
N GLY A 213 14.85 4.10 -10.98
CA GLY A 213 13.96 4.87 -10.11
C GLY A 213 14.47 5.08 -8.68
N LEU A 214 13.64 5.76 -7.88
CA LEU A 214 13.89 6.05 -6.46
C LEU A 214 13.68 4.80 -5.60
N ILE A 215 14.21 4.83 -4.38
CA ILE A 215 13.86 3.85 -3.34
C ILE A 215 12.50 4.24 -2.75
N GLY A 216 11.40 3.77 -3.33
CA GLY A 216 10.05 4.00 -2.81
C GLY A 216 9.75 3.14 -1.57
N GLY A 217 9.12 3.71 -0.55
CA GLY A 217 8.63 2.97 0.62
C GLY A 217 9.71 2.27 1.46
N GLY A 218 10.94 2.79 1.50
CA GLY A 218 12.02 2.20 2.29
C GLY A 218 11.76 2.25 3.81
N THR A 219 12.28 1.26 4.54
CA THR A 219 12.17 1.21 6.02
C THR A 219 13.47 0.83 6.71
N LEU A 220 13.72 1.39 7.90
CA LEU A 220 14.75 0.92 8.84
C LEU A 220 14.23 -0.17 9.79
N GLY A 221 13.00 -0.65 9.59
CA GLY A 221 12.40 -1.78 10.31
C GLY A 221 12.00 -1.50 11.77
N GLY A 222 12.35 -0.33 12.30
CA GLY A 222 12.00 0.11 13.65
C GLY A 222 12.96 1.19 14.13
N VAL A 223 12.70 1.76 15.31
CA VAL A 223 13.57 2.76 15.93
C VAL A 223 14.91 2.13 16.30
N GLY A 224 16.00 2.83 16.00
CA GLY A 224 17.36 2.40 16.35
C GLY A 224 18.33 3.59 16.38
N ASP A 225 19.59 3.29 16.71
CA ASP A 225 20.67 4.28 16.67
C ASP A 225 21.24 4.37 15.25
N TYR A 226 20.64 5.27 14.46
CA TYR A 226 20.95 5.46 13.05
C TYR A 226 21.51 6.85 12.78
N ALA A 227 22.25 6.98 11.68
CA ALA A 227 22.49 8.28 11.07
C ALA A 227 21.21 8.72 10.34
N PRO A 228 20.89 10.03 10.31
CA PRO A 228 19.88 10.56 9.40
C PRO A 228 20.17 10.08 7.96
N VAL A 229 19.17 9.52 7.29
CA VAL A 229 19.37 8.78 6.05
C VAL A 229 18.28 9.05 5.02
N LEU A 230 18.70 9.26 3.76
CA LEU A 230 17.83 9.42 2.60
C LEU A 230 18.09 8.38 1.52
N GLY A 231 17.05 7.98 0.83
CA GLY A 231 17.12 7.14 -0.38
C GLY A 231 17.15 8.01 -1.64
N VAL A 232 17.96 7.65 -2.64
CA VAL A 232 18.00 8.31 -3.95
C VAL A 232 18.05 7.30 -5.08
N SER A 233 17.85 7.74 -6.33
CA SER A 233 17.94 6.85 -7.49
C SER A 233 19.37 6.40 -7.76
N GLY A 234 19.52 5.30 -8.51
CA GLY A 234 20.84 4.84 -8.95
C GLY A 234 21.57 5.89 -9.80
N GLN A 235 20.83 6.60 -10.65
CA GLN A 235 21.37 7.70 -11.47
C GLN A 235 21.92 8.84 -10.60
N THR A 236 21.18 9.27 -9.58
CA THR A 236 21.68 10.27 -8.62
C THR A 236 22.93 9.76 -7.91
N GLY A 237 22.93 8.50 -7.45
CA GLY A 237 24.11 7.89 -6.84
C GLY A 237 25.34 7.90 -7.73
N ALA A 238 25.19 7.58 -9.02
CA ALA A 238 26.27 7.62 -10.00
C ALA A 238 26.82 9.05 -10.18
N THR A 239 25.96 10.05 -10.35
CA THR A 239 26.34 11.47 -10.44
C THR A 239 27.12 11.94 -9.21
N LEU A 240 26.67 11.55 -8.00
CA LEU A 240 27.35 11.92 -6.76
C LEU A 240 28.73 11.26 -6.64
N LYS A 241 28.88 10.00 -7.06
CA LYS A 241 30.18 9.31 -7.09
C LYS A 241 31.16 10.01 -8.04
N GLU A 242 30.72 10.41 -9.22
CA GLU A 242 31.54 11.15 -10.17
C GLU A 242 31.95 12.52 -9.60
N SER A 243 31.03 13.21 -8.93
CA SER A 243 31.29 14.50 -8.29
C SER A 243 32.35 14.38 -7.18
N VAL A 244 32.24 13.35 -6.32
CA VAL A 244 33.23 13.08 -5.27
C VAL A 244 34.60 12.71 -5.84
N ALA A 245 34.64 11.97 -6.96
CA ALA A 245 35.89 11.64 -7.65
C ALA A 245 36.56 12.87 -8.29
N ALA A 246 35.77 13.88 -8.68
CA ALA A 246 36.27 15.13 -9.25
C ALA A 246 36.73 16.14 -8.18
N GLY A 247 36.26 16.03 -6.94
CA GLY A 247 36.65 16.89 -5.83
C GLY A 247 35.69 16.80 -4.64
N GLU A 248 35.93 17.65 -3.64
CA GLU A 248 35.03 17.75 -2.48
C GLU A 248 33.61 18.12 -2.94
N THR A 249 32.63 17.30 -2.53
CA THR A 249 31.20 17.50 -2.82
C THR A 249 30.47 17.68 -1.51
N ILE A 250 29.89 18.86 -1.30
CA ILE A 250 29.13 19.18 -0.08
C ILE A 250 27.66 18.85 -0.31
N ALA A 251 27.10 18.01 0.55
CA ALA A 251 25.68 17.71 0.58
C ALA A 251 25.00 18.41 1.76
N VAL A 252 23.74 18.82 1.55
CA VAL A 252 22.85 19.31 2.61
C VAL A 252 21.63 18.40 2.68
N LEU A 253 21.41 17.80 3.86
CA LEU A 253 20.24 16.98 4.16
C LEU A 253 19.29 17.74 5.09
N ASN A 254 18.04 17.82 4.67
CA ASN A 254 16.93 18.32 5.47
C ASN A 254 15.88 17.22 5.60
N ILE A 255 15.65 16.73 6.83
CA ILE A 255 14.73 15.65 7.16
C ILE A 255 13.90 16.10 8.35
N ASP A 256 12.68 16.56 8.09
CA ASP A 256 11.73 16.95 9.12
C ASP A 256 10.81 15.76 9.42
N THR A 257 11.16 14.99 10.46
CA THR A 257 10.46 13.75 10.83
C THR A 257 9.36 13.99 11.83
N ILE A 258 8.20 13.40 11.55
CA ILE A 258 7.11 13.18 12.50
C ILE A 258 7.29 11.78 13.08
N ALA A 259 7.37 11.66 14.41
CA ALA A 259 7.41 10.38 15.11
C ALA A 259 6.46 10.41 16.30
N GLU A 260 5.34 9.70 16.21
CA GLU A 260 4.30 9.72 17.24
C GLU A 260 3.54 8.40 17.33
N ASN A 261 3.12 8.02 18.53
CA ASN A 261 2.25 6.86 18.71
C ASN A 261 0.84 7.19 18.20
N ARG A 262 0.35 6.41 17.24
CA ARG A 262 -1.01 6.52 16.72
C ARG A 262 -1.83 5.30 17.10
N THR A 263 -3.05 5.53 17.56
CA THR A 263 -4.05 4.47 17.66
C THR A 263 -4.59 4.20 16.26
N SER A 264 -4.58 2.94 15.87
CA SER A 264 -5.20 2.46 14.63
C SER A 264 -6.17 1.31 14.92
N TYR A 265 -6.91 0.90 13.90
CA TYR A 265 -7.97 -0.09 14.03
C TYR A 265 -7.95 -1.08 12.87
N ASN A 266 -7.88 -2.38 13.18
CA ASN A 266 -8.40 -3.37 12.22
C ASN A 266 -9.93 -3.35 12.31
N VAL A 267 -10.62 -3.63 11.19
CA VAL A 267 -12.06 -3.87 11.18
C VAL A 267 -12.29 -5.35 10.86
N ILE A 268 -12.98 -6.05 11.75
CA ILE A 268 -13.28 -7.48 11.57
C ILE A 268 -14.80 -7.63 11.47
N ALA A 269 -15.25 -8.32 10.43
CA ALA A 269 -16.65 -8.65 10.20
C ALA A 269 -16.80 -10.15 9.95
N GLU A 270 -17.37 -10.88 10.90
CA GLU A 270 -17.69 -12.31 10.74
C GLU A 270 -19.20 -12.49 10.58
N THR A 271 -19.62 -13.37 9.67
CA THR A 271 -21.03 -13.70 9.52
C THR A 271 -21.59 -14.29 10.80
N LYS A 272 -22.80 -13.87 11.21
CA LYS A 272 -23.48 -14.43 12.39
C LYS A 272 -23.96 -15.88 12.21
N GLU A 273 -24.14 -16.27 10.96
CA GLU A 273 -24.53 -17.62 10.57
C GLU A 273 -23.30 -18.41 10.09
N GLY A 274 -23.48 -19.73 9.96
CA GLY A 274 -22.45 -20.66 9.53
C GLY A 274 -21.69 -21.31 10.70
N ASP A 275 -20.81 -22.24 10.36
CA ASP A 275 -19.96 -22.93 11.32
C ASP A 275 -18.72 -22.09 11.66
N HIS A 276 -18.72 -21.51 12.86
CA HIS A 276 -17.61 -20.71 13.39
C HIS A 276 -16.37 -21.53 13.75
N ASN A 277 -16.42 -22.87 13.70
CA ASN A 277 -15.24 -23.72 13.80
C ASN A 277 -14.58 -23.98 12.43
N ASN A 278 -15.20 -23.51 11.35
CA ASN A 278 -14.73 -23.65 9.98
C ASN A 278 -14.90 -22.32 9.24
N VAL A 279 -13.93 -21.43 9.42
CA VAL A 279 -13.99 -20.04 8.93
C VAL A 279 -13.14 -19.88 7.68
N ILE A 280 -13.74 -19.35 6.60
CA ILE A 280 -12.97 -18.79 5.48
C ILE A 280 -12.74 -17.32 5.79
N MET A 281 -11.47 -16.94 5.90
CA MET A 281 -11.09 -15.56 6.15
C MET A 281 -10.52 -14.92 4.88
N LEU A 282 -10.78 -13.64 4.68
CA LEU A 282 -10.16 -12.87 3.61
C LEU A 282 -9.90 -11.43 4.05
N GLY A 283 -8.94 -10.77 3.41
CA GLY A 283 -8.63 -9.40 3.71
C GLY A 283 -7.82 -8.64 2.66
N GLY A 284 -7.77 -7.34 2.90
CA GLY A 284 -6.97 -6.32 2.22
C GLY A 284 -6.72 -5.18 3.21
N HIS A 285 -5.67 -4.40 3.02
CA HIS A 285 -5.31 -3.35 3.97
C HIS A 285 -5.97 -2.01 3.64
N THR A 286 -6.23 -1.22 4.67
CA THR A 286 -7.03 0.01 4.57
C THR A 286 -6.19 1.28 4.58
N ASP A 287 -4.96 1.19 5.07
CA ASP A 287 -3.99 2.27 4.98
C ASP A 287 -3.33 2.35 3.61
N SER A 288 -2.73 3.50 3.33
CA SER A 288 -1.83 3.73 2.19
C SER A 288 -0.49 4.24 2.70
N VAL A 289 0.52 4.33 1.83
CA VAL A 289 1.70 5.15 2.14
C VAL A 289 1.35 6.63 2.34
N PHE A 290 2.25 7.37 3.01
CA PHE A 290 2.12 8.81 3.21
C PHE A 290 2.15 9.63 1.91
N ALA A 291 2.76 9.09 0.84
CA ALA A 291 2.99 9.80 -0.41
C ALA A 291 1.74 9.95 -1.30
N GLY A 292 0.71 9.12 -1.12
CA GLY A 292 -0.42 9.11 -2.04
C GLY A 292 -1.69 8.46 -1.49
N PRO A 293 -2.79 8.53 -2.27
CA PRO A 293 -4.09 8.10 -1.79
C PRO A 293 -4.22 6.59 -1.69
N GLY A 294 -3.47 5.78 -2.44
CA GLY A 294 -3.48 4.32 -2.29
C GLY A 294 -4.76 3.66 -2.80
N ILE A 295 -5.28 4.06 -3.96
CA ILE A 295 -6.58 3.57 -4.44
C ILE A 295 -6.47 2.17 -5.06
N ASN A 296 -5.38 1.85 -5.77
CA ASN A 296 -5.07 0.46 -6.09
C ASN A 296 -4.47 -0.24 -4.87
N ASP A 297 -3.55 0.44 -4.16
CA ASP A 297 -2.73 -0.07 -3.06
C ASP A 297 -3.11 0.52 -1.68
N ASP A 298 -3.98 -0.13 -0.88
CA ASP A 298 -4.81 -1.30 -1.22
C ASP A 298 -6.31 -0.97 -1.16
N GLY A 299 -6.66 0.19 -1.73
CA GLY A 299 -8.08 0.54 -1.91
C GLY A 299 -8.83 -0.50 -2.75
N SER A 300 -8.17 -1.15 -3.72
CA SER A 300 -8.79 -2.11 -4.62
C SER A 300 -9.15 -3.42 -3.90
N GLY A 301 -8.24 -4.00 -3.11
CA GLY A 301 -8.48 -5.20 -2.32
C GLY A 301 -9.48 -4.96 -1.19
N THR A 302 -9.38 -3.82 -0.50
CA THR A 302 -10.34 -3.38 0.51
C THR A 302 -11.76 -3.27 -0.06
N ILE A 303 -11.95 -2.57 -1.18
CA ILE A 303 -13.28 -2.35 -1.74
C ILE A 303 -13.81 -3.61 -2.42
N GLY A 304 -12.98 -4.37 -3.13
CA GLY A 304 -13.36 -5.68 -3.69
C GLY A 304 -13.93 -6.60 -2.60
N SER A 305 -13.23 -6.69 -1.47
CA SER A 305 -13.68 -7.46 -0.30
C SER A 305 -14.98 -6.92 0.31
N LEU A 306 -15.11 -5.60 0.45
CA LEU A 306 -16.34 -4.95 0.96
C LEU A 306 -17.56 -5.25 0.07
N ILE A 307 -17.43 -5.12 -1.25
CA ILE A 307 -18.54 -5.34 -2.18
C ILE A 307 -18.99 -6.81 -2.13
N VAL A 308 -18.07 -7.76 -2.05
CA VAL A 308 -18.41 -9.18 -1.87
C VAL A 308 -19.10 -9.42 -0.53
N ALA A 309 -18.64 -8.80 0.56
CA ALA A 309 -19.30 -8.88 1.86
C ALA A 309 -20.74 -8.34 1.82
N LEU A 310 -20.99 -7.22 1.13
CA LEU A 310 -22.32 -6.67 0.97
C LEU A 310 -23.22 -7.56 0.11
N ALA A 311 -22.68 -8.15 -0.97
CA ALA A 311 -23.41 -9.08 -1.83
C ALA A 311 -23.80 -10.37 -1.08
N LEU A 312 -22.91 -10.90 -0.24
CA LEU A 312 -23.13 -12.14 0.52
C LEU A 312 -24.34 -12.07 1.46
N THR A 313 -24.72 -10.86 1.91
CA THR A 313 -25.88 -10.65 2.79
C THR A 313 -27.19 -11.18 2.24
N LYS A 314 -27.30 -11.43 0.92
CA LYS A 314 -28.49 -11.96 0.26
C LYS A 314 -28.63 -13.49 0.37
N PHE A 315 -27.63 -14.19 0.90
CA PHE A 315 -27.58 -15.65 0.89
C PHE A 315 -27.47 -16.29 2.28
N LYS A 316 -27.71 -17.60 2.33
CA LYS A 316 -27.30 -18.48 3.42
C LYS A 316 -25.93 -19.09 3.11
N ILE A 317 -25.24 -19.47 4.18
CA ILE A 317 -23.93 -20.10 4.16
C ILE A 317 -23.93 -21.30 5.10
N LYS A 318 -22.94 -22.20 4.96
CA LYS A 318 -22.72 -23.32 5.87
C LYS A 318 -21.53 -23.07 6.79
N ASN A 319 -20.47 -22.48 6.27
CA ASN A 319 -19.25 -22.12 6.97
C ASN A 319 -19.26 -20.61 7.24
N ALA A 320 -18.73 -20.17 8.38
CA ALA A 320 -18.64 -18.75 8.66
C ALA A 320 -17.65 -18.08 7.69
N VAL A 321 -17.96 -16.86 7.26
CA VAL A 321 -17.09 -16.03 6.42
C VAL A 321 -16.62 -14.84 7.26
N ARG A 322 -15.32 -14.60 7.30
CA ARG A 322 -14.72 -13.50 8.06
C ARG A 322 -13.94 -12.58 7.13
N PHE A 323 -14.33 -11.31 7.11
CA PHE A 323 -13.61 -10.25 6.41
C PHE A 323 -12.73 -9.51 7.42
N GLY A 324 -11.44 -9.41 7.13
CA GLY A 324 -10.46 -8.64 7.88
C GLY A 324 -9.97 -7.46 7.05
N PHE A 325 -10.09 -6.26 7.60
CA PHE A 325 -9.57 -5.03 6.99
C PHE A 325 -8.40 -4.56 7.86
N TRP A 326 -7.20 -4.69 7.33
CA TRP A 326 -5.96 -4.56 8.08
C TRP A 326 -5.46 -3.14 8.08
N SER A 327 -4.91 -2.70 9.21
CA SER A 327 -4.27 -1.40 9.30
C SER A 327 -2.77 -1.54 9.51
N ALA A 328 -2.02 -0.53 9.07
CA ALA A 328 -0.58 -0.44 9.21
C ALA A 328 0.15 -1.60 8.50
N GLU A 329 -0.36 -2.00 7.33
CA GLU A 329 0.33 -2.95 6.45
C GLU A 329 1.65 -2.35 5.97
N GLU A 330 1.59 -1.09 5.56
CA GLU A 330 2.69 -0.31 4.97
C GLU A 330 3.87 -0.11 5.93
N PHE A 331 3.62 -0.34 7.22
CA PHE A 331 4.60 -0.27 8.30
C PHE A 331 5.04 -1.67 8.78
N GLY A 332 4.78 -2.70 7.97
CA GLY A 332 5.21 -4.07 8.22
C GLY A 332 4.10 -5.01 8.70
N LYS A 333 2.91 -4.96 8.08
CA LYS A 333 1.77 -5.88 8.37
C LYS A 333 1.31 -5.81 9.82
N LEU A 334 1.46 -4.66 10.48
CA LEU A 334 1.33 -4.58 11.93
C LEU A 334 -0.08 -5.00 12.39
N GLY A 335 -1.12 -4.63 11.63
CA GLY A 335 -2.51 -5.00 11.90
C GLY A 335 -2.78 -6.49 11.83
N SER A 336 -2.40 -7.17 10.73
CA SER A 336 -2.61 -8.62 10.59
C SER A 336 -1.76 -9.41 11.58
N TYR A 337 -0.51 -8.99 11.84
CA TYR A 337 0.31 -9.59 12.89
C TYR A 337 -0.30 -9.41 14.28
N TYR A 338 -0.81 -8.22 14.60
CA TYR A 338 -1.48 -7.97 15.89
C TYR A 338 -2.73 -8.84 16.04
N TYR A 339 -3.53 -8.97 14.98
CA TYR A 339 -4.69 -9.83 14.94
C TYR A 339 -4.33 -11.29 15.18
N LEU A 340 -3.36 -11.84 14.44
CA LEU A 340 -2.94 -13.24 14.58
C LEU A 340 -2.33 -13.53 15.96
N LYS A 341 -1.48 -12.63 16.48
CA LYS A 341 -0.92 -12.77 17.83
C LYS A 341 -2.02 -12.77 18.89
N THR A 342 -3.07 -11.97 18.70
CA THR A 342 -4.24 -11.96 19.60
C THR A 342 -5.02 -13.27 19.49
N LEU A 343 -5.29 -13.71 18.26
CA LEU A 343 -6.11 -14.88 17.98
C LEU A 343 -5.44 -16.17 18.48
N ASN A 344 -4.13 -16.31 18.29
CA ASN A 344 -3.38 -17.51 18.66
C ASN A 344 -2.96 -17.53 20.16
N GLY A 345 -3.21 -16.46 20.91
CA GLY A 345 -2.88 -16.35 22.34
C GLY A 345 -1.42 -15.96 22.63
N THR A 346 -0.65 -15.51 21.63
CA THR A 346 0.67 -14.91 21.86
C THR A 346 0.55 -13.62 22.67
N ILE A 347 -0.52 -12.86 22.41
CA ILE A 347 -0.96 -11.72 23.22
C ILE A 347 -2.45 -11.89 23.54
N GLY A 348 -2.91 -11.42 24.69
CA GLY A 348 -4.33 -11.47 25.05
C GLY A 348 -4.87 -12.87 25.37
N GLU A 349 -6.16 -13.08 25.14
CA GLU A 349 -6.93 -14.25 25.63
C GLU A 349 -7.23 -15.31 24.56
N GLY A 350 -6.64 -15.20 23.36
CA GLY A 350 -6.82 -16.19 22.30
C GLY A 350 -6.15 -17.52 22.57
N SER A 351 -6.17 -18.41 21.57
CA SER A 351 -5.47 -19.71 21.66
C SER A 351 -5.17 -20.28 20.28
N ALA A 352 -4.23 -21.22 20.20
CA ALA A 352 -3.98 -21.97 18.97
C ALA A 352 -5.26 -22.63 18.42
N ALA A 353 -6.16 -23.10 19.31
CA ALA A 353 -7.44 -23.67 18.90
C ALA A 353 -8.36 -22.65 18.22
N GLU A 354 -8.35 -21.38 18.65
CA GLU A 354 -9.09 -20.31 17.98
C GLU A 354 -8.48 -19.97 16.61
N ALA A 355 -7.16 -19.92 16.50
CA ALA A 355 -6.48 -19.74 15.21
C ALA A 355 -6.73 -20.90 14.23
N HIS A 356 -6.92 -22.12 14.74
CA HIS A 356 -7.24 -23.30 13.92
C HIS A 356 -8.64 -23.25 13.30
N LYS A 357 -9.57 -22.46 13.86
CA LYS A 357 -10.90 -22.28 13.27
C LYS A 357 -10.84 -21.58 11.91
N VAL A 358 -9.80 -20.77 11.67
CA VAL A 358 -9.50 -20.21 10.35
C VAL A 358 -8.94 -21.32 9.46
N ARG A 359 -9.78 -21.83 8.56
CA ARG A 359 -9.46 -22.94 7.66
C ARG A 359 -8.55 -22.51 6.52
N ALA A 360 -8.77 -21.30 6.01
CA ALA A 360 -7.95 -20.67 4.98
C ALA A 360 -8.04 -19.14 5.07
N TYR A 361 -7.02 -18.47 4.55
CA TYR A 361 -6.96 -17.01 4.41
C TYR A 361 -6.71 -16.59 2.95
N LEU A 362 -7.55 -15.71 2.41
CA LEU A 362 -7.38 -15.16 1.07
C LEU A 362 -6.97 -13.69 1.14
N ASN A 363 -5.84 -13.36 0.52
CA ASN A 363 -5.30 -12.00 0.52
C ASN A 363 -5.56 -11.32 -0.83
N PHE A 364 -6.08 -10.10 -0.77
CA PHE A 364 -6.32 -9.28 -1.95
C PHE A 364 -5.66 -7.94 -1.70
N ASP A 365 -4.55 -7.75 -2.38
CA ASP A 365 -3.68 -6.58 -2.28
C ASP A 365 -3.29 -6.21 -3.70
N MET A 366 -3.64 -5.00 -4.13
CA MET A 366 -3.49 -4.52 -5.51
C MET A 366 -4.12 -5.47 -6.54
N ILE A 367 -5.43 -5.38 -6.72
CA ILE A 367 -6.20 -6.21 -7.66
C ILE A 367 -6.65 -5.46 -8.92
N ALA A 368 -6.11 -4.25 -9.18
CA ALA A 368 -6.56 -3.37 -10.25
C ALA A 368 -5.43 -2.55 -10.92
N SER A 369 -4.19 -3.05 -10.95
CA SER A 369 -3.04 -2.31 -11.51
C SER A 369 -3.27 -1.88 -12.98
N PRO A 370 -2.83 -0.68 -13.38
CA PRO A 370 -3.11 -0.11 -14.71
C PRO A 370 -2.56 -0.97 -15.85
N ASN A 371 -1.36 -1.53 -15.66
CA ASN A 371 -0.66 -2.38 -16.60
C ASN A 371 -0.62 -3.83 -16.07
N TYR A 372 -1.74 -4.30 -15.51
CA TYR A 372 -1.84 -5.56 -14.77
C TYR A 372 -1.32 -6.82 -15.47
N VAL A 373 -0.97 -7.81 -14.65
CA VAL A 373 -1.09 -9.24 -14.94
C VAL A 373 -2.23 -9.84 -14.10
N LEU A 374 -2.71 -11.04 -14.44
CA LEU A 374 -3.61 -11.80 -13.56
C LEU A 374 -2.79 -12.83 -12.78
N GLY A 375 -2.21 -12.39 -11.67
CA GLY A 375 -1.36 -13.20 -10.80
C GLY A 375 -2.18 -14.02 -9.79
N VAL A 376 -1.89 -15.32 -9.71
CA VAL A 376 -2.43 -16.23 -8.67
C VAL A 376 -1.30 -16.66 -7.76
N TYR A 377 -1.45 -16.52 -6.44
CA TYR A 377 -0.41 -16.97 -5.53
C TYR A 377 -0.13 -18.47 -5.68
N ASP A 378 1.15 -18.82 -5.89
CA ASP A 378 1.69 -20.18 -6.07
C ASP A 378 1.60 -20.96 -4.75
N GLY A 379 0.48 -21.67 -4.60
CA GLY A 379 0.11 -22.41 -3.41
C GLY A 379 0.82 -23.75 -3.29
N ASP A 380 1.05 -24.41 -4.43
CA ASP A 380 1.76 -25.69 -4.49
C ASP A 380 3.29 -25.54 -4.56
N GLY A 381 3.79 -24.34 -4.85
CA GLY A 381 5.20 -24.01 -4.92
C GLY A 381 5.86 -24.46 -6.23
N SER A 382 5.08 -24.82 -7.25
CA SER A 382 5.57 -25.37 -8.51
C SER A 382 6.33 -24.34 -9.36
N ALA A 383 6.03 -23.05 -9.21
CA ALA A 383 6.68 -21.98 -9.96
C ALA A 383 7.92 -21.44 -9.24
N PHE A 384 7.87 -21.32 -7.91
CA PHE A 384 8.92 -20.64 -7.13
C PHE A 384 9.67 -21.53 -6.13
N ASN A 385 9.36 -22.83 -6.08
CA ASN A 385 9.89 -23.75 -5.05
C ASN A 385 9.58 -23.27 -3.61
N PHE A 386 8.47 -22.54 -3.48
CA PHE A 386 8.00 -21.90 -2.26
C PHE A 386 6.51 -22.18 -2.09
N SER A 387 6.18 -23.30 -1.45
CA SER A 387 4.79 -23.75 -1.27
C SER A 387 4.14 -23.13 -0.03
N GLY A 388 2.84 -22.84 -0.10
CA GLY A 388 2.04 -22.55 1.07
C GLY A 388 1.73 -23.80 1.94
N PRO A 389 1.15 -23.63 3.14
CA PRO A 389 0.63 -24.74 3.94
C PRO A 389 -0.43 -25.55 3.19
N ALA A 390 -0.54 -26.85 3.51
CA ALA A 390 -1.44 -27.79 2.84
C ALA A 390 -2.89 -27.26 2.69
N GLY A 391 -3.40 -27.20 1.47
CA GLY A 391 -4.65 -26.53 1.11
C GLY A 391 -4.43 -25.26 0.28
N SER A 392 -3.24 -24.64 0.33
CA SER A 392 -2.87 -23.52 -0.54
C SER A 392 -2.89 -23.88 -2.02
N ASP A 393 -2.48 -25.10 -2.36
CA ASP A 393 -2.56 -25.71 -3.70
C ASP A 393 -4.01 -25.79 -4.22
N THR A 394 -4.95 -26.12 -3.33
CA THR A 394 -6.38 -26.14 -3.68
C THR A 394 -6.90 -24.73 -3.97
N ILE A 395 -6.49 -23.75 -3.15
CA ILE A 395 -6.89 -22.34 -3.33
C ILE A 395 -6.36 -21.79 -4.65
N GLU A 396 -5.09 -22.05 -4.94
CA GLU A 396 -4.47 -21.70 -6.22
C GLU A 396 -5.27 -22.29 -7.39
N LYS A 397 -5.50 -23.61 -7.36
CA LYS A 397 -6.22 -24.31 -8.43
C LYS A 397 -7.63 -23.76 -8.63
N ASP A 398 -8.31 -23.38 -7.56
CA ASP A 398 -9.65 -22.79 -7.62
C ASP A 398 -9.68 -21.43 -8.34
N PHE A 399 -8.66 -20.59 -8.17
CA PHE A 399 -8.51 -19.33 -8.92
C PHE A 399 -8.11 -19.57 -10.38
N GLN A 400 -7.21 -20.51 -10.63
CA GLN A 400 -6.84 -20.92 -12.00
C GLN A 400 -8.06 -21.42 -12.78
N ASP A 401 -8.93 -22.22 -12.14
CA ASP A 401 -10.17 -22.70 -12.72
C ASP A 401 -11.15 -21.56 -12.97
N PHE A 402 -11.22 -20.57 -12.08
CA PHE A 402 -12.02 -19.36 -12.31
C PHE A 402 -11.56 -18.63 -13.58
N TYR A 403 -10.28 -18.28 -13.70
CA TYR A 403 -9.78 -17.58 -14.89
C TYR A 403 -9.96 -18.39 -16.17
N THR A 404 -9.66 -19.69 -16.12
CA THR A 404 -9.89 -20.62 -17.24
C THR A 404 -11.36 -20.61 -17.66
N SER A 405 -12.30 -20.61 -16.71
CA SER A 405 -13.73 -20.56 -17.00
C SER A 405 -14.19 -19.25 -17.64
N LYS A 406 -13.43 -18.16 -17.43
CA LYS A 406 -13.64 -16.85 -18.07
C LYS A 406 -12.87 -16.69 -19.37
N GLY A 407 -12.12 -17.71 -19.79
CA GLY A 407 -11.25 -17.67 -20.97
C GLY A 407 -10.07 -16.72 -20.83
N GLN A 408 -9.63 -16.47 -19.59
CA GLN A 408 -8.53 -15.56 -19.25
C GLN A 408 -7.27 -16.35 -18.92
N SER A 409 -6.13 -15.83 -19.37
CA SER A 409 -4.82 -16.31 -18.96
C SER A 409 -4.54 -15.91 -17.50
N TYR A 410 -3.56 -16.55 -16.88
CA TYR A 410 -3.05 -16.19 -15.55
C TYR A 410 -1.57 -16.55 -15.46
N VAL A 411 -0.87 -15.95 -14.51
CA VAL A 411 0.53 -16.22 -14.19
C VAL A 411 0.69 -16.55 -12.71
N PRO A 412 1.69 -17.35 -12.31
CA PRO A 412 1.97 -17.59 -10.90
C PRO A 412 2.53 -16.32 -10.25
N SER A 413 2.16 -16.09 -9.00
CA SER A 413 2.67 -15.01 -8.14
C SER A 413 3.28 -15.62 -6.89
N ILE A 414 4.45 -15.16 -6.46
CA ILE A 414 5.12 -15.72 -5.28
C ILE A 414 4.53 -15.14 -3.99
N PHE A 415 4.49 -15.95 -2.93
CA PHE A 415 4.32 -15.45 -1.56
C PHE A 415 5.58 -14.73 -1.07
N SER A 416 5.85 -13.55 -1.62
CA SER A 416 7.02 -12.73 -1.30
C SER A 416 7.13 -12.30 0.17
N GLY A 417 6.06 -12.49 0.95
CA GLY A 417 5.96 -12.05 2.35
C GLY A 417 5.68 -10.56 2.49
N ARG A 418 5.39 -9.87 1.38
CA ARG A 418 5.19 -8.41 1.35
C ARG A 418 3.83 -7.96 1.83
N SER A 419 2.83 -8.84 1.97
CA SER A 419 1.45 -8.49 2.37
C SER A 419 0.92 -9.34 3.55
N ASP A 420 -0.30 -9.06 3.99
CA ASP A 420 -0.90 -9.58 5.23
C ASP A 420 -0.99 -11.11 5.31
N TYR A 421 -0.99 -11.82 4.18
CA TYR A 421 -0.90 -13.28 4.15
C TYR A 421 0.30 -13.82 4.93
N ALA A 422 1.38 -13.03 5.07
CA ALA A 422 2.57 -13.45 5.80
C ALA A 422 2.25 -13.87 7.24
N ALA A 423 1.40 -13.11 7.95
CA ALA A 423 1.00 -13.44 9.32
C ALA A 423 0.26 -14.80 9.39
N PHE A 424 -0.49 -15.15 8.36
CA PHE A 424 -1.27 -16.38 8.26
C PHE A 424 -0.39 -17.58 7.90
N LEU A 425 0.47 -17.43 6.87
CA LEU A 425 1.46 -18.44 6.48
C LEU A 425 2.40 -18.79 7.64
N GLU A 426 2.86 -17.79 8.40
CA GLU A 426 3.69 -17.99 9.59
C GLU A 426 2.98 -18.69 10.75
N ASN A 427 1.65 -18.83 10.70
CA ASN A 427 0.84 -19.63 11.62
C ASN A 427 0.34 -20.94 10.96
N GLY A 428 0.88 -21.29 9.80
CA GLY A 428 0.54 -22.49 9.04
C GLY A 428 -0.87 -22.46 8.46
N ILE A 429 -1.55 -21.31 8.41
CA ILE A 429 -2.87 -21.19 7.81
C ILE A 429 -2.71 -21.26 6.28
N PRO A 430 -3.38 -22.22 5.60
CA PRO A 430 -3.41 -22.27 4.14
C PRO A 430 -3.87 -20.93 3.60
N SER A 431 -3.08 -20.35 2.72
CA SER A 431 -3.33 -19.03 2.17
C SER A 431 -3.25 -19.04 0.65
N GLY A 432 -3.91 -18.07 0.02
CA GLY A 432 -3.87 -17.81 -1.41
C GLY A 432 -4.48 -16.45 -1.70
N GLY A 433 -4.78 -16.17 -2.97
CA GLY A 433 -5.27 -14.85 -3.37
C GLY A 433 -4.71 -14.42 -4.72
N LEU A 434 -4.86 -13.13 -5.00
CA LEU A 434 -4.62 -12.55 -6.31
C LEU A 434 -3.72 -11.33 -6.17
N PHE A 435 -2.96 -11.05 -7.23
CA PHE A 435 -2.09 -9.89 -7.32
C PHE A 435 -2.02 -9.42 -8.78
N THR A 436 -2.08 -8.11 -9.00
CA THR A 436 -2.00 -7.54 -10.36
C THR A 436 -0.66 -6.91 -10.71
N GLY A 437 0.29 -6.90 -9.77
CA GLY A 437 1.64 -6.36 -9.96
C GLY A 437 1.82 -4.98 -9.35
N ALA A 438 3.05 -4.64 -8.99
CA ALA A 438 3.44 -3.37 -8.41
C ALA A 438 4.56 -2.72 -9.24
N GLU A 439 5.76 -2.59 -8.69
CA GLU A 439 6.88 -1.93 -9.36
C GLU A 439 7.52 -2.74 -10.52
N GLU A 440 7.17 -4.02 -10.67
CA GLU A 440 7.81 -4.91 -11.64
C GLU A 440 7.56 -4.47 -13.08
N LEU A 441 8.56 -4.60 -13.95
CA LEU A 441 8.37 -4.28 -15.37
C LEU A 441 7.64 -5.41 -16.09
N LYS A 442 6.58 -5.06 -16.81
CA LYS A 442 5.85 -6.00 -17.66
C LYS A 442 6.78 -6.57 -18.74
N THR A 443 6.77 -7.88 -18.89
CA THR A 443 7.52 -8.59 -19.94
C THR A 443 6.77 -8.57 -21.28
N GLU A 444 7.47 -8.89 -22.37
CA GLU A 444 6.85 -9.03 -23.69
C GLU A 444 5.84 -10.20 -23.75
N GLU A 445 6.04 -11.26 -22.97
CA GLU A 445 5.09 -12.38 -22.87
C GLU A 445 3.82 -11.94 -22.16
N GLU A 446 3.94 -11.29 -21.01
CA GLU A 446 2.79 -10.75 -20.28
C GLU A 446 2.02 -9.71 -21.09
N ALA A 447 2.71 -8.85 -21.85
CA ALA A 447 2.06 -7.91 -22.76
C ALA A 447 1.27 -8.63 -23.87
N ARG A 448 1.72 -9.79 -24.34
CA ARG A 448 0.96 -10.63 -25.28
C ARG A 448 -0.25 -11.29 -24.64
N LEU A 449 -0.17 -11.67 -23.36
CA LEU A 449 -1.25 -12.34 -22.63
C LEU A 449 -2.33 -11.39 -22.12
N PHE A 450 -1.93 -10.22 -21.63
CA PHE A 450 -2.79 -9.30 -20.87
C PHE A 450 -2.93 -7.92 -21.52
N GLY A 451 -2.21 -7.66 -22.62
CA GLY A 451 -2.10 -6.33 -23.20
C GLY A 451 -1.21 -5.40 -22.38
N GLY A 452 -1.32 -4.09 -22.63
CA GLY A 452 -0.48 -3.08 -22.01
C GLY A 452 0.90 -2.93 -22.66
N GLU A 453 1.85 -2.32 -21.95
CA GLU A 453 3.17 -1.96 -22.49
C GLU A 453 4.27 -2.73 -21.77
N ALA A 454 5.08 -3.45 -22.54
CA ALA A 454 6.28 -4.13 -22.03
C ALA A 454 7.37 -3.12 -21.68
N GLY A 455 8.15 -3.39 -20.64
CA GLY A 455 9.17 -2.47 -20.11
C GLY A 455 8.59 -1.31 -19.28
N VAL A 456 7.27 -1.24 -19.10
CA VAL A 456 6.60 -0.34 -18.16
C VAL A 456 6.18 -1.12 -16.92
N ALA A 457 6.26 -0.49 -15.74
CA ALA A 457 5.84 -1.11 -14.49
C ALA A 457 4.39 -1.61 -14.55
N LEU A 458 4.07 -2.70 -13.86
CA LEU A 458 2.72 -3.24 -13.74
C LEU A 458 1.77 -2.23 -13.07
N ASP A 459 2.27 -1.51 -12.06
CA ASP A 459 1.69 -0.29 -11.53
C ASP A 459 2.74 0.83 -11.48
N ILE A 460 2.63 1.78 -12.42
CA ILE A 460 3.53 2.93 -12.49
C ILE A 460 3.36 3.89 -11.30
N ASN A 461 2.24 3.83 -10.60
CA ASN A 461 1.86 4.69 -9.50
C ASN A 461 1.96 4.02 -8.12
N TYR A 462 2.44 2.78 -8.03
CA TYR A 462 2.73 2.10 -6.76
C TYR A 462 3.53 3.03 -5.81
N HIS A 463 3.00 3.22 -4.60
CA HIS A 463 3.52 4.13 -3.57
C HIS A 463 3.67 5.62 -3.99
N LYS A 464 2.91 6.10 -4.96
CA LYS A 464 3.00 7.49 -5.47
C LYS A 464 1.67 8.22 -5.36
N VAL A 465 1.75 9.55 -5.43
CA VAL A 465 0.58 10.46 -5.45
C VAL A 465 -0.40 10.16 -6.59
N GLY A 466 0.06 9.51 -7.65
CA GLY A 466 -0.74 9.12 -8.80
C GLY A 466 -1.60 7.88 -8.59
N ASP A 467 -1.51 7.17 -7.45
CA ASP A 467 -2.37 6.02 -7.16
C ASP A 467 -3.77 6.46 -6.74
N THR A 468 -4.46 7.10 -7.68
CA THR A 468 -5.81 7.64 -7.57
C THR A 468 -6.83 6.70 -8.22
N ILE A 469 -8.11 7.08 -8.18
CA ILE A 469 -9.15 6.31 -8.89
C ILE A 469 -8.88 6.13 -10.40
N ASP A 470 -8.19 7.08 -11.03
CA ASP A 470 -7.85 7.01 -12.46
C ASP A 470 -6.71 6.01 -12.75
N ASN A 471 -6.03 5.51 -11.71
CA ASN A 471 -5.00 4.47 -11.82
C ASN A 471 -5.59 3.07 -12.07
N LEU A 472 -6.87 2.87 -11.76
CA LEU A 472 -7.48 1.54 -11.74
C LEU A 472 -7.77 1.00 -13.14
N ASN A 473 -7.24 -0.19 -13.46
CA ASN A 473 -7.72 -0.96 -14.59
C ASN A 473 -9.07 -1.61 -14.26
N THR A 474 -10.15 -1.06 -14.82
CA THR A 474 -11.52 -1.49 -14.52
C THR A 474 -11.87 -2.92 -14.92
N GLU A 475 -11.22 -3.46 -15.97
CA GLU A 475 -11.45 -4.83 -16.42
C GLU A 475 -10.86 -5.84 -15.43
N ALA A 476 -9.58 -5.64 -15.07
CA ALA A 476 -8.90 -6.45 -14.06
C ALA A 476 -9.62 -6.35 -12.70
N TYR A 477 -10.01 -5.14 -12.31
CA TYR A 477 -10.66 -4.90 -11.03
C TYR A 477 -11.99 -5.66 -10.90
N LEU A 478 -12.85 -5.61 -11.93
CA LEU A 478 -14.11 -6.34 -11.92
C LEU A 478 -13.89 -7.86 -11.92
N LEU A 479 -12.99 -8.35 -12.78
CA LEU A 479 -12.72 -9.77 -12.92
C LEU A 479 -12.16 -10.37 -11.62
N ASN A 480 -11.19 -9.70 -10.99
CA ASN A 480 -10.62 -10.13 -9.72
C ASN A 480 -11.65 -10.07 -8.59
N SER A 481 -12.48 -9.03 -8.53
CA SER A 481 -13.55 -8.95 -7.53
C SER A 481 -14.60 -10.05 -7.71
N GLN A 482 -14.87 -10.48 -8.94
CA GLN A 482 -15.70 -11.67 -9.22
C GLN A 482 -15.00 -12.97 -8.81
N ALA A 483 -13.68 -13.06 -8.97
CA ALA A 483 -12.91 -14.20 -8.46
C ALA A 483 -13.00 -14.31 -6.93
N ILE A 484 -12.94 -13.17 -6.22
CA ILE A 484 -13.18 -13.10 -4.76
C ILE A 484 -14.56 -13.68 -4.44
N ALA A 485 -15.60 -13.23 -5.14
CA ALA A 485 -16.97 -13.75 -4.96
C ALA A 485 -17.06 -15.26 -5.22
N ASN A 486 -16.40 -15.77 -6.27
CA ASN A 486 -16.38 -17.20 -6.56
C ASN A 486 -15.82 -18.01 -5.39
N SER A 487 -14.64 -17.63 -4.88
CA SER A 487 -13.96 -18.31 -3.77
C SER A 487 -14.74 -18.20 -2.47
N VAL A 488 -15.30 -17.02 -2.15
CA VAL A 488 -16.18 -16.84 -0.98
C VAL A 488 -17.38 -17.78 -1.05
N ALA A 489 -18.06 -17.85 -2.20
CA ALA A 489 -19.22 -18.72 -2.35
C ALA A 489 -18.85 -20.22 -2.25
N LYS A 490 -17.72 -20.65 -2.82
CA LYS A 490 -17.22 -22.02 -2.69
C LYS A 490 -16.98 -22.38 -1.22
N TYR A 491 -16.15 -21.61 -0.53
CA TYR A 491 -15.71 -21.95 0.83
C TYR A 491 -16.74 -21.65 1.91
N ALA A 492 -17.68 -20.73 1.67
CA ALA A 492 -18.86 -20.55 2.51
C ALA A 492 -19.77 -21.80 2.52
N VAL A 493 -19.62 -22.72 1.55
CA VAL A 493 -20.42 -23.95 1.45
C VAL A 493 -19.61 -25.21 1.74
N SER A 494 -18.37 -25.30 1.26
CA SER A 494 -17.52 -26.50 1.43
C SER A 494 -16.03 -26.15 1.46
N PHE A 495 -15.27 -26.89 2.27
CA PHE A 495 -13.79 -26.84 2.28
C PHE A 495 -13.20 -28.07 1.58
N ASP A 496 -13.89 -28.64 0.59
CA ASP A 496 -13.35 -29.77 -0.16
C ASP A 496 -11.98 -29.40 -0.76
N GLY A 497 -10.98 -30.27 -0.55
CA GLY A 497 -9.58 -30.03 -0.92
C GLY A 497 -8.74 -29.30 0.13
N ILE A 498 -9.35 -28.51 1.03
CA ILE A 498 -8.63 -27.84 2.13
C ILE A 498 -8.76 -28.70 3.40
N PRO A 499 -7.67 -29.22 3.99
CA PRO A 499 -7.76 -30.06 5.19
C PRO A 499 -8.29 -29.29 6.41
N THR A 500 -8.88 -30.02 7.37
CA THR A 500 -9.14 -29.49 8.71
C THR A 500 -7.82 -29.11 9.37
N ALA A 501 -7.82 -28.03 10.15
CA ALA A 501 -6.62 -27.62 10.87
C ALA A 501 -6.15 -28.74 11.82
N ASP A 502 -4.93 -29.22 11.60
CA ASP A 502 -4.23 -30.15 12.47
C ASP A 502 -2.99 -29.47 13.04
N ALA A 503 -2.79 -29.55 14.36
CA ALA A 503 -1.74 -28.81 15.05
C ALA A 503 -0.33 -29.18 14.56
N ALA A 504 -0.10 -30.46 14.21
CA ALA A 504 1.20 -30.91 13.72
C ALA A 504 1.42 -30.45 12.27
N LEU A 505 0.40 -30.48 11.42
CA LEU A 505 0.46 -29.93 10.07
C LEU A 505 0.67 -28.42 10.08
N ARG A 506 -0.04 -27.67 10.95
CA ARG A 506 0.12 -26.22 11.11
C ARG A 506 1.53 -25.86 11.54
N LYS A 507 2.05 -26.54 12.57
CA LYS A 507 3.43 -26.33 13.02
C LYS A 507 4.43 -26.63 11.91
N ARG A 508 4.27 -27.75 11.19
CA ARG A 508 5.16 -28.11 10.08
C ARG A 508 5.11 -27.08 8.95
N GLY A 509 3.92 -26.65 8.56
CA GLY A 509 3.74 -25.61 7.54
C GLY A 509 4.39 -24.29 7.95
N ALA A 510 4.17 -23.85 9.19
CA ALA A 510 4.80 -22.64 9.72
C ALA A 510 6.34 -22.75 9.77
N ASP A 511 6.88 -23.89 10.22
CA ASP A 511 8.31 -24.12 10.31
C ASP A 511 8.97 -24.17 8.93
N LEU A 512 8.32 -24.80 7.95
CA LEU A 512 8.77 -24.84 6.55
C LEU A 512 8.77 -23.45 5.92
N TYR A 513 7.67 -22.70 6.04
CA TYR A 513 7.58 -21.34 5.53
C TYR A 513 8.66 -20.45 6.14
N ARG A 514 8.84 -20.47 7.47
CA ARG A 514 9.89 -19.70 8.16
C ARG A 514 11.30 -20.17 7.81
N PHE A 515 11.48 -21.43 7.44
CA PHE A 515 12.76 -21.95 6.92
C PHE A 515 13.00 -21.38 5.53
N GLN A 516 12.07 -21.56 4.59
CA GLN A 516 12.18 -21.05 3.21
C GLN A 516 12.42 -19.53 3.19
N LYS A 517 11.68 -18.76 4.00
CA LYS A 517 11.87 -17.30 4.17
C LYS A 517 13.30 -16.92 4.57
N ARG A 518 13.96 -17.74 5.41
CA ARG A 518 15.36 -17.48 5.83
C ARG A 518 16.36 -17.73 4.71
N PHE A 519 16.09 -18.68 3.82
CA PHE A 519 16.97 -18.97 2.69
C PHE A 519 16.68 -18.07 1.49
N ASP A 520 15.46 -17.56 1.33
CA ASP A 520 15.17 -16.47 0.39
C ASP A 520 15.89 -15.16 0.73
N ASP A 521 16.32 -14.95 1.99
CA ASP A 521 17.21 -13.84 2.34
C ASP A 521 18.69 -14.12 1.99
N GLU A 522 19.10 -15.39 1.84
CA GLU A 522 20.46 -15.81 1.47
C GLU A 522 20.63 -16.10 -0.03
N SER A 523 19.55 -16.39 -0.78
CA SER A 523 19.58 -16.82 -2.19
C SER A 523 19.20 -15.75 -3.23
N LYS A 524 19.14 -14.46 -2.85
CA LYS A 524 18.82 -13.31 -3.75
C LYS A 524 19.88 -13.00 -4.82
N ALA A 525 20.57 -14.00 -5.34
CA ALA A 525 21.26 -13.91 -6.61
C ALA A 525 20.32 -14.14 -7.80
N HIS A 526 19.22 -14.90 -7.65
CA HIS A 526 18.33 -15.21 -8.78
C HIS A 526 16.89 -15.47 -8.31
N GLY A 527 15.99 -14.49 -8.48
CA GLY A 527 14.55 -14.69 -8.23
C GLY A 527 13.78 -13.38 -8.08
N HIS A 528 12.81 -13.15 -8.95
CA HIS A 528 11.92 -11.99 -8.97
C HIS A 528 10.96 -11.99 -7.77
N ALA A 529 11.45 -11.56 -6.61
CA ALA A 529 10.66 -11.00 -5.52
C ALA A 529 11.61 -10.72 -4.38
N ALA A 530 11.83 -9.46 -4.12
CA ALA A 530 12.75 -9.04 -3.10
C ALA A 530 12.10 -7.95 -2.25
N PRO A 531 12.61 -7.71 -1.03
CA PRO A 531 11.95 -6.85 -0.07
C PRO A 531 11.97 -5.43 -0.64
N CYS A 532 10.80 -4.81 -0.74
CA CYS A 532 10.54 -3.50 -1.34
C CYS A 532 11.73 -2.97 -2.16
N GLY A 533 11.86 -3.41 -3.42
CA GLY A 533 12.74 -2.81 -4.44
C GLY A 533 14.00 -3.55 -4.91
N HIS A 534 14.08 -4.88 -4.92
CA HIS A 534 15.15 -5.54 -5.68
C HIS A 534 14.55 -6.08 -6.99
N ALA A 535 14.81 -5.38 -8.09
CA ALA A 535 14.69 -5.93 -9.44
C ALA A 535 16.11 -6.31 -9.90
N LEU A 536 16.31 -7.57 -10.27
CA LEU A 536 17.55 -8.10 -10.85
C LEU A 536 17.43 -8.15 -12.38
N VAL A 537 18.54 -7.89 -13.10
CA VAL A 537 18.72 -8.22 -14.51
C VAL A 537 20.00 -9.04 -14.66
N GLU A 538 19.93 -10.07 -15.51
CA GLU A 538 21.02 -10.96 -15.95
C GLU A 538 22.25 -10.21 -16.48
N LEU A 539 23.43 -10.51 -15.92
CA LEU A 539 24.53 -11.26 -16.54
C LEU A 539 25.75 -11.33 -15.61
#